data_AF-A0A7S1ADE4-F1
#
_entry.id   AF-A0A7S1ADE4-F1
#
_cell.length_a   1.000
_cell.length_b   1.000
_cell.length_c   1.000
_cell.angle_alpha   90.00
_cell.angle_beta   90.00
_cell.angle_gamma   90.00
#
_symmetry.space_group_name_H-M   'P 1'
#
loop_
_entity.id
_entity.type
_entity.pdbx_description
1 polymer ?
#
loop_
_entity_poly.entity_id
_entity_poly.type
_entity_poly.pdbx_seq_one_letter_code
_entity_poly.pdbx_strand_id
1 'polypeptide(L)'
;MGNVFQECMKVNSGRDHDRVPYVKYSAPVGVQEASRVGGSPPRVTGRKRALLIGINYVGTSAQLRGCINDVDQMRQFLIRELQFPDSQVRVLKDESGWQWKPTRANIIKQVEWLVGSARPGDVFFFHFSGHGGQQEDPSYAEEDAMDETILPSDFQQSGQIVDDELFDRMVAPLPNGCKLTCLMDCCHSGTGLDLPFTFDGRWREDDNPCHSEAHVLNLSGCCDDQTSADAQNFAGSPGGAMTTALLETLRRNPAPTHTQLLTEIRRNLRSNGFSQNPQLTSSQRFDAAGEVFQICDGIVPNQNHTIGRHFRKRKHRKADWLNSDDGIGLGPLLFADVATDMMFGFGGGGGFFGDGGGGFFGDGGGDLFGDGGGGLFGDGGGGLFGDGGGGGDFFGD
;
A
#
# COMPACT_ATOMS: atom_id res chain seq x y z
N MET A 1 -5.52 -26.51 -0.64
CA MET A 1 -4.23 -25.86 -0.91
C MET A 1 -4.14 -24.57 -0.08
N GLY A 2 -4.17 -24.67 1.25
CA GLY A 2 -3.98 -23.53 2.15
C GLY A 2 -3.01 -23.95 3.24
N ASN A 3 -1.80 -23.36 3.22
CA ASN A 3 -0.80 -23.33 4.30
C ASN A 3 0.57 -22.81 3.84
N VAL A 4 0.85 -22.72 2.53
CA VAL A 4 2.18 -22.34 2.02
C VAL A 4 2.67 -20.97 2.56
N PHE A 5 1.76 -20.01 2.70
CA PHE A 5 2.06 -18.71 3.32
C PHE A 5 2.41 -18.84 4.81
N GLN A 6 1.67 -19.66 5.57
CA GLN A 6 2.01 -19.96 6.97
C GLN A 6 3.27 -20.84 7.13
N GLU A 7 3.63 -21.69 6.17
CA GLU A 7 4.87 -22.46 6.25
C GLU A 7 6.11 -21.61 5.96
N CYS A 8 6.01 -20.58 5.12
CA CYS A 8 7.08 -19.58 4.98
C CYS A 8 7.17 -18.64 6.21
N MET A 9 6.05 -18.38 6.88
CA MET A 9 5.96 -17.45 8.04
C MET A 9 6.12 -18.14 9.41
N LYS A 10 6.21 -19.48 9.50
CA LYS A 10 6.38 -20.23 10.76
C LYS A 10 7.82 -20.22 11.30
N VAL A 11 8.48 -19.07 11.28
CA VAL A 11 9.78 -18.85 11.93
C VAL A 11 9.59 -18.63 13.44
N ASN A 12 8.94 -19.58 14.13
CA ASN A 12 8.98 -19.70 15.60
C ASN A 12 8.36 -21.02 16.11
N SER A 13 9.06 -22.15 15.92
CA SER A 13 9.19 -23.25 16.93
C SER A 13 9.83 -24.54 16.39
N GLY A 14 11.13 -24.51 16.08
CA GLY A 14 11.98 -25.71 16.15
C GLY A 14 12.83 -26.05 14.93
N ARG A 15 14.08 -26.44 15.24
CA ARG A 15 15.21 -26.82 14.35
C ARG A 15 15.88 -25.66 13.61
N ASP A 16 17.20 -25.78 13.51
CA ASP A 16 18.14 -24.66 13.25
C ASP A 16 18.42 -24.39 11.76
N HIS A 17 17.71 -25.08 10.86
CA HIS A 17 17.97 -25.03 9.41
C HIS A 17 16.96 -24.20 8.61
N ASP A 18 15.81 -23.83 9.19
CA ASP A 18 14.73 -23.09 8.52
C ASP A 18 14.65 -21.61 8.97
N ARG A 19 15.70 -21.10 9.62
CA ARG A 19 15.78 -19.71 10.10
C ARG A 19 16.28 -18.77 9.01
N VAL A 20 15.38 -17.92 8.50
CA VAL A 20 15.76 -16.74 7.72
C VAL A 20 16.73 -15.89 8.56
N PRO A 21 17.91 -15.48 8.02
CA PRO A 21 18.86 -14.68 8.79
C PRO A 21 18.29 -13.32 9.21
N TYR A 22 18.25 -13.06 10.51
CA TYR A 22 17.96 -11.73 11.05
C TYR A 22 19.15 -10.80 10.76
N VAL A 23 18.94 -9.80 9.91
CA VAL A 23 19.94 -8.75 9.65
C VAL A 23 19.61 -7.58 10.56
N LYS A 24 20.46 -7.35 11.56
CA LYS A 24 20.26 -6.26 12.51
C LYS A 24 20.56 -4.90 11.86
N TYR A 25 19.51 -4.18 11.48
CA TYR A 25 19.56 -2.71 11.35
C TYR A 25 19.41 -2.08 12.75
N SER A 26 19.94 -0.88 13.02
CA SER A 26 20.08 -0.39 14.42
C SER A 26 20.12 1.12 14.63
N ALA A 27 20.06 1.93 13.58
CA ALA A 27 20.32 3.35 13.69
C ALA A 27 19.65 4.15 12.56
N PRO A 28 18.30 4.26 12.56
CA PRO A 28 17.63 5.23 11.71
C PRO A 28 18.24 6.62 11.89
N VAL A 29 18.27 7.42 10.82
CA VAL A 29 18.84 8.78 10.86
C VAL A 29 18.28 9.57 12.04
N GLY A 30 19.15 10.01 12.95
CA GLY A 30 18.77 10.77 14.13
C GLY A 30 18.25 12.18 13.78
N VAL A 31 17.50 12.78 14.71
CA VAL A 31 16.92 14.12 14.52
C VAL A 31 18.00 15.17 14.23
N GLN A 32 17.83 15.89 13.12
CA GLN A 32 18.65 17.03 12.72
C GLN A 32 17.79 18.13 12.08
N GLU A 33 18.30 19.36 12.05
CA GLU A 33 17.65 20.49 11.35
C GLU A 33 17.60 20.23 9.84
N ALA A 34 16.48 20.58 9.20
CA ALA A 34 16.36 20.52 7.76
C ALA A 34 17.22 21.62 7.09
N SER A 35 17.92 21.28 6.00
CA SER A 35 18.74 22.24 5.24
C SER A 35 17.91 23.36 4.61
N ARG A 36 16.63 23.09 4.33
CA ARG A 36 15.69 24.06 3.75
C ARG A 36 14.23 23.70 4.05
N VAL A 37 13.47 24.69 4.49
CA VAL A 37 12.01 24.63 4.71
C VAL A 37 11.33 25.63 3.77
N GLY A 38 10.23 25.21 3.15
CA GLY A 38 9.42 26.01 2.23
C GLY A 38 10.15 26.42 0.94
N GLY A 39 9.69 27.53 0.36
CA GLY A 39 10.14 28.07 -0.92
C GLY A 39 9.18 27.79 -2.07
N SER A 40 9.55 28.22 -3.28
CA SER A 40 8.80 27.92 -4.51
C SER A 40 8.97 26.45 -4.91
N PRO A 41 7.93 25.77 -5.44
CA PRO A 41 8.05 24.46 -6.08
C PRO A 41 9.23 24.41 -7.06
N PRO A 42 10.20 23.50 -6.88
CA PRO A 42 11.32 23.38 -7.80
C PRO A 42 10.83 22.80 -9.13
N ARG A 43 11.28 23.38 -10.24
CA ARG A 43 10.96 22.88 -11.58
C ARG A 43 11.64 21.52 -11.79
N VAL A 44 10.93 20.57 -12.40
CA VAL A 44 11.55 19.31 -12.83
C VAL A 44 12.40 19.52 -14.07
N THR A 45 13.66 19.89 -13.85
CA THR A 45 14.70 20.05 -14.87
C THR A 45 15.85 19.06 -14.70
N GLY A 46 15.76 18.17 -13.72
CA GLY A 46 16.78 17.16 -13.42
C GLY A 46 16.60 15.85 -14.18
N ARG A 47 17.27 14.82 -13.70
CA ARG A 47 17.25 13.46 -14.24
C ARG A 47 15.98 12.75 -13.82
N LYS A 48 15.50 11.86 -14.70
CA LYS A 48 14.54 10.81 -14.37
C LYS A 48 15.31 9.50 -14.18
N ARG A 49 15.17 8.83 -13.03
CA ARG A 49 15.74 7.48 -12.79
C ARG A 49 14.71 6.54 -12.18
N ALA A 50 14.74 5.28 -12.58
CA ALA A 50 13.88 4.25 -12.02
C ALA A 50 14.62 2.97 -11.67
N LEU A 51 14.17 2.33 -10.60
CA LEU A 51 14.55 0.98 -10.19
C LEU A 51 13.30 0.14 -10.03
N LEU A 52 13.21 -0.95 -10.79
CA LEU A 52 12.09 -1.88 -10.79
C LEU A 52 12.58 -3.26 -10.36
N ILE A 53 11.90 -3.89 -9.40
CA ILE A 53 12.30 -5.15 -8.79
C ILE A 53 11.09 -6.09 -8.82
N GLY A 54 11.20 -7.18 -9.57
CA GLY A 54 10.10 -8.14 -9.79
C GLY A 54 10.59 -9.55 -9.50
N ILE A 55 10.04 -10.18 -8.45
CA ILE A 55 10.54 -11.47 -7.95
C ILE A 55 9.43 -12.52 -7.97
N ASN A 56 9.57 -13.53 -8.82
CA ASN A 56 8.65 -14.67 -8.87
C ASN A 56 9.09 -15.85 -7.98
N TYR A 57 10.27 -15.81 -7.36
CA TYR A 57 10.85 -16.87 -6.49
C TYR A 57 10.81 -18.26 -7.15
N VAL A 58 11.12 -18.33 -8.45
CA VAL A 58 10.88 -19.49 -9.31
C VAL A 58 11.59 -20.75 -8.79
N GLY A 59 10.83 -21.84 -8.63
CA GLY A 59 11.34 -23.13 -8.15
C GLY A 59 11.39 -23.26 -6.62
N THR A 60 10.88 -22.28 -5.87
CA THR A 60 10.76 -22.34 -4.40
C THR A 60 9.31 -22.56 -3.95
N SER A 61 9.08 -22.80 -2.66
CA SER A 61 7.73 -22.80 -2.06
C SER A 61 7.04 -21.43 -2.12
N ALA A 62 7.82 -20.34 -2.18
CA ALA A 62 7.32 -18.96 -2.23
C ALA A 62 6.96 -18.49 -3.66
N GLN A 63 6.89 -19.39 -4.64
CA GLN A 63 6.77 -19.00 -6.05
C GLN A 63 5.49 -18.22 -6.38
N LEU A 64 5.68 -17.01 -6.92
CA LEU A 64 4.66 -16.13 -7.50
C LEU A 64 4.67 -16.18 -9.04
N ARG A 65 3.71 -15.52 -9.69
CA ARG A 65 3.60 -15.52 -11.17
C ARG A 65 3.54 -14.13 -11.80
N GLY A 66 2.99 -13.13 -11.12
CA GLY A 66 2.75 -11.79 -11.68
C GLY A 66 3.96 -10.84 -11.68
N CYS A 67 4.86 -10.96 -10.72
CA CYS A 67 5.80 -9.89 -10.36
C CYS A 67 6.80 -9.49 -11.46
N ILE A 68 7.24 -10.45 -12.28
CA ILE A 68 8.07 -10.18 -13.46
C ILE A 68 7.30 -9.38 -14.52
N ASN A 69 6.03 -9.71 -14.75
CA ASN A 69 5.18 -9.00 -15.72
C ASN A 69 4.88 -7.57 -15.23
N ASP A 70 4.75 -7.35 -13.92
CA ASP A 70 4.53 -6.01 -13.36
C ASP A 70 5.68 -5.05 -13.66
N VAL A 71 6.94 -5.47 -13.42
CA VAL A 71 8.10 -4.63 -13.73
C VAL A 71 8.28 -4.41 -15.22
N ASP A 72 7.94 -5.38 -16.07
CA ASP A 72 8.02 -5.22 -17.53
C ASP A 72 6.91 -4.30 -18.08
N GLN A 73 5.70 -4.33 -17.50
CA GLN A 73 4.63 -3.37 -17.81
C GLN A 73 4.98 -1.97 -17.31
N MET A 74 5.49 -1.84 -16.07
CA MET A 74 5.90 -0.57 -15.49
C MET A 74 7.06 0.06 -16.26
N ARG A 75 8.08 -0.73 -16.65
CA ARG A 75 9.18 -0.25 -17.50
C ARG A 75 8.66 0.32 -18.82
N GLN A 76 7.70 -0.34 -19.46
CA GLN A 76 7.11 0.15 -20.70
C GLN A 76 6.37 1.47 -20.49
N PHE A 77 5.57 1.59 -19.41
CA PHE A 77 4.89 2.83 -19.04
C PHE A 77 5.88 3.98 -18.80
N LEU A 78 6.90 3.76 -17.95
CA LEU A 78 7.89 4.79 -17.62
C LEU A 78 8.64 5.29 -18.86
N ILE A 79 9.07 4.40 -19.76
CA ILE A 79 9.84 4.78 -20.95
C ILE A 79 8.93 5.40 -22.03
N ARG A 80 7.81 4.74 -22.38
CA ARG A 80 6.98 5.14 -23.52
C ARG A 80 6.01 6.27 -23.21
N GLU A 81 5.45 6.29 -22.01
CA GLU A 81 4.38 7.22 -21.62
C GLU A 81 4.96 8.37 -20.78
N LEU A 82 5.89 8.10 -19.86
CA LEU A 82 6.53 9.13 -19.01
C LEU A 82 7.92 9.60 -19.46
N GLN A 83 8.44 9.10 -20.59
CA GLN A 83 9.71 9.54 -21.19
C GLN A 83 10.92 9.43 -20.24
N PHE A 84 11.00 8.36 -19.44
CA PHE A 84 12.24 7.99 -18.76
C PHE A 84 13.28 7.52 -19.80
N PRO A 85 14.53 8.01 -19.76
CA PRO A 85 15.59 7.46 -20.61
C PRO A 85 15.84 6.00 -20.24
N ASP A 86 15.88 5.09 -21.21
CA ASP A 86 16.06 3.65 -20.95
C ASP A 86 17.35 3.35 -20.17
N SER A 87 18.43 4.08 -20.45
CA SER A 87 19.70 3.98 -19.71
C SER A 87 19.62 4.40 -18.24
N GLN A 88 18.51 5.00 -17.81
CA GLN A 88 18.20 5.39 -16.44
C GLN A 88 17.06 4.55 -15.81
N VAL A 89 16.60 3.48 -16.46
CA VAL A 89 15.65 2.51 -15.90
C VAL A 89 16.37 1.17 -15.67
N ARG A 90 16.60 0.80 -14.42
CA ARG A 90 17.21 -0.49 -14.06
C ARG A 90 16.14 -1.48 -13.59
N VAL A 91 16.30 -2.74 -13.99
CA VAL A 91 15.37 -3.82 -13.65
C VAL A 91 16.13 -5.00 -13.05
N LEU A 92 15.73 -5.40 -11.83
CA LEU A 92 16.15 -6.65 -11.19
C LEU A 92 14.99 -7.66 -11.30
N LYS A 93 15.23 -8.82 -11.90
CA LYS A 93 14.25 -9.91 -11.92
C LYS A 93 14.91 -11.29 -11.90
N ASP A 94 14.23 -12.27 -11.30
CA ASP A 94 14.74 -13.63 -11.12
C ASP A 94 14.53 -14.54 -12.35
N GLU A 95 13.95 -14.02 -13.43
CA GLU A 95 13.82 -14.66 -14.75
C GLU A 95 15.12 -15.35 -15.23
N SER A 96 15.00 -16.57 -15.77
CA SER A 96 16.14 -17.33 -16.27
C SER A 96 16.87 -16.57 -17.39
N GLY A 97 18.21 -16.51 -17.32
CA GLY A 97 19.03 -15.73 -18.25
C GLY A 97 19.05 -14.21 -18.02
N TRP A 98 18.24 -13.65 -17.11
CA TRP A 98 18.31 -12.23 -16.79
C TRP A 98 19.59 -11.88 -16.03
N GLN A 99 20.30 -10.84 -16.52
CA GLN A 99 21.63 -10.45 -16.04
C GLN A 99 21.69 -10.00 -14.57
N TRP A 100 20.65 -9.33 -14.06
CA TRP A 100 20.66 -8.73 -12.72
C TRP A 100 19.61 -9.40 -11.83
N LYS A 101 20.04 -10.40 -11.06
CA LYS A 101 19.17 -11.08 -10.09
C LYS A 101 18.83 -10.19 -8.89
N PRO A 102 17.61 -10.23 -8.35
CA PRO A 102 17.15 -9.40 -7.23
C PRO A 102 17.60 -10.00 -5.88
N THR A 103 18.90 -10.26 -5.74
CA THR A 103 19.49 -10.67 -4.46
C THR A 103 19.63 -9.48 -3.51
N ARG A 104 19.73 -9.71 -2.19
CA ARG A 104 19.83 -8.66 -1.18
C ARG A 104 20.94 -7.66 -1.52
N ALA A 105 22.13 -8.17 -1.82
CA ALA A 105 23.29 -7.35 -2.19
C ALA A 105 23.08 -6.54 -3.49
N ASN A 106 22.35 -7.08 -4.48
CA ASN A 106 22.04 -6.36 -5.71
C ASN A 106 20.98 -5.28 -5.48
N ILE A 107 19.92 -5.57 -4.71
CA ILE A 107 18.86 -4.62 -4.38
C ILE A 107 19.45 -3.40 -3.68
N ILE A 108 20.20 -3.59 -2.59
CA ILE A 108 20.85 -2.52 -1.83
C ILE A 108 21.75 -1.66 -2.75
N LYS A 109 22.59 -2.29 -3.58
CA LYS A 109 23.46 -1.60 -4.53
C LYS A 109 22.69 -0.80 -5.60
N GLN A 110 21.51 -1.27 -6.03
CA GLN A 110 20.69 -0.52 -6.98
C GLN A 110 19.92 0.62 -6.33
N VAL A 111 19.47 0.46 -5.08
CA VAL A 111 18.85 1.54 -4.29
C VAL A 111 19.83 2.69 -4.12
N GLU A 112 21.07 2.41 -3.71
CA GLU A 112 22.14 3.41 -3.61
C GLU A 112 22.47 4.07 -4.96
N TRP A 113 22.37 3.33 -6.08
CA TRP A 113 22.52 3.91 -7.41
C TRP A 113 21.33 4.81 -7.81
N LEU A 114 20.09 4.43 -7.47
CA LEU A 114 18.88 5.15 -7.84
C LEU A 114 19.00 6.61 -7.43
N VAL A 115 19.26 6.82 -6.13
CA VAL A 115 19.38 8.15 -5.49
C VAL A 115 20.80 8.71 -5.51
N GLY A 116 21.77 7.95 -6.04
CA GLY A 116 23.17 8.31 -6.09
C GLY A 116 23.46 9.65 -6.80
N SER A 117 24.04 10.57 -6.04
CA SER A 117 24.32 11.96 -6.44
C SER A 117 23.09 12.80 -6.80
N ALA A 118 21.93 12.56 -6.17
CA ALA A 118 20.69 13.32 -6.37
C ALA A 118 20.87 14.85 -6.23
N ARG A 119 20.05 15.62 -6.95
CA ARG A 119 20.05 17.09 -6.98
C ARG A 119 18.61 17.62 -7.07
N PRO A 120 18.32 18.83 -6.55
CA PRO A 120 17.01 19.45 -6.69
C PRO A 120 16.54 19.48 -8.15
N GLY A 121 15.28 19.08 -8.38
CA GLY A 121 14.69 18.90 -9.70
C GLY A 121 14.88 17.52 -10.33
N ASP A 122 15.65 16.60 -9.72
CA ASP A 122 15.65 15.18 -10.10
C ASP A 122 14.35 14.49 -9.63
N VAL A 123 13.89 13.51 -10.41
CA VAL A 123 12.75 12.64 -10.07
C VAL A 123 13.12 11.16 -10.15
N PHE A 124 12.67 10.42 -9.14
CA PHE A 124 13.00 9.03 -8.91
C PHE A 124 11.73 8.18 -8.85
N PHE A 125 11.80 6.97 -9.38
CA PHE A 125 10.73 5.99 -9.28
C PHE A 125 11.26 4.66 -8.75
N PHE A 126 10.62 4.12 -7.73
CA PHE A 126 10.93 2.80 -7.18
C PHE A 126 9.70 1.90 -7.30
N HIS A 127 9.89 0.67 -7.74
CA HIS A 127 8.83 -0.33 -7.80
C HIS A 127 9.33 -1.66 -7.32
N PHE A 128 8.59 -2.25 -6.38
CA PHE A 128 8.78 -3.60 -5.91
C PHE A 128 7.48 -4.38 -6.13
N SER A 129 7.58 -5.54 -6.79
CA SER A 129 6.53 -6.56 -6.83
C SER A 129 7.15 -7.89 -6.41
N GLY A 130 6.57 -8.53 -5.40
CA GLY A 130 7.14 -9.71 -4.75
C GLY A 130 6.50 -9.97 -3.37
N HIS A 131 7.16 -10.78 -2.54
CA HIS A 131 6.72 -10.97 -1.14
C HIS A 131 7.22 -9.85 -0.24
N GLY A 132 6.33 -9.44 0.66
CA GLY A 132 6.67 -8.73 1.89
C GLY A 132 6.41 -9.62 3.10
N GLY A 133 6.93 -9.21 4.25
CA GLY A 133 6.81 -9.93 5.53
C GLY A 133 7.36 -9.08 6.67
N GLN A 134 7.19 -9.54 7.90
CA GLN A 134 7.52 -8.75 9.10
C GLN A 134 8.73 -9.31 9.85
N GLN A 135 9.41 -8.45 10.63
CA GLN A 135 10.52 -8.82 11.52
C GLN A 135 10.39 -8.06 12.85
N GLU A 136 10.83 -8.61 14.00
CA GLU A 136 10.75 -7.88 15.28
C GLU A 136 11.59 -6.59 15.24
N ASP A 137 10.94 -5.44 15.47
CA ASP A 137 11.56 -4.11 15.54
C ASP A 137 12.42 -3.99 16.81
N PRO A 138 13.76 -3.87 16.68
CA PRO A 138 14.66 -3.76 17.84
C PRO A 138 14.61 -2.39 18.54
N SER A 139 13.98 -1.39 17.92
CA SER A 139 13.88 0.00 18.38
C SER A 139 12.54 0.32 19.07
N TYR A 140 11.49 -0.47 18.80
CA TYR A 140 10.11 -0.27 19.26
C TYR A 140 9.53 1.10 18.80
N ALA A 141 9.85 1.51 17.58
CA ALA A 141 9.30 2.66 16.89
C ALA A 141 7.88 2.37 16.37
N GLU A 142 7.66 1.20 15.76
CA GLU A 142 6.42 0.72 15.11
C GLU A 142 5.26 0.48 16.10
N GLU A 143 3.98 0.56 15.66
CA GLU A 143 2.80 0.43 16.57
C GLU A 143 2.63 -0.98 17.16
N ASP A 144 2.94 -2.01 16.40
CA ASP A 144 2.94 -3.42 16.83
C ASP A 144 4.33 -3.93 17.25
N ALA A 145 5.37 -3.11 17.09
CA ALA A 145 6.79 -3.42 17.25
C ALA A 145 7.32 -4.47 16.24
N MET A 146 6.85 -4.39 14.99
CA MET A 146 7.37 -5.16 13.86
C MET A 146 7.82 -4.22 12.73
N ASP A 147 9.05 -4.40 12.22
CA ASP A 147 9.50 -3.76 10.98
C ASP A 147 8.82 -4.44 9.77
N GLU A 148 8.30 -3.66 8.82
CA GLU A 148 7.87 -4.22 7.53
C GLU A 148 9.06 -4.45 6.60
N THR A 149 9.03 -5.53 5.82
CA THR A 149 10.19 -5.97 5.03
C THR A 149 9.83 -6.39 3.60
N ILE A 150 10.79 -6.25 2.69
CA ILE A 150 10.77 -6.91 1.38
C ILE A 150 11.69 -8.14 1.39
N LEU A 151 11.30 -9.18 0.66
CA LEU A 151 12.05 -10.44 0.57
C LEU A 151 12.85 -10.51 -0.75
N PRO A 152 14.20 -10.41 -0.73
CA PRO A 152 15.05 -10.66 -1.91
C PRO A 152 14.93 -12.09 -2.43
N SER A 153 15.39 -12.38 -3.66
CA SER A 153 15.35 -13.76 -4.20
C SER A 153 16.22 -14.77 -3.44
N ASP A 154 17.14 -14.29 -2.60
CA ASP A 154 18.05 -15.08 -1.73
C ASP A 154 17.75 -14.85 -0.23
N PHE A 155 16.52 -14.45 0.12
CA PHE A 155 16.16 -14.10 1.50
C PHE A 155 16.48 -15.21 2.52
N GLN A 156 16.33 -16.49 2.15
CA GLN A 156 16.67 -17.60 3.05
C GLN A 156 18.17 -17.70 3.38
N GLN A 157 19.06 -17.11 2.58
CA GLN A 157 20.52 -17.11 2.81
C GLN A 157 21.06 -15.74 3.24
N SER A 158 20.44 -14.65 2.78
CA SER A 158 20.91 -13.28 2.97
C SER A 158 20.07 -12.44 3.93
N GLY A 159 18.92 -12.96 4.38
CA GLY A 159 17.95 -12.24 5.20
C GLY A 159 17.02 -11.31 4.40
N GLN A 160 16.07 -10.71 5.11
CA GLN A 160 15.12 -9.74 4.56
C GLN A 160 15.78 -8.34 4.41
N ILE A 161 15.06 -7.38 3.85
CA ILE A 161 15.42 -5.95 3.92
C ILE A 161 14.27 -5.23 4.62
N VAL A 162 14.54 -4.71 5.81
CA VAL A 162 13.60 -3.88 6.58
C VAL A 162 13.42 -2.52 5.90
N ASP A 163 12.25 -1.93 6.06
CA ASP A 163 11.91 -0.59 5.57
C ASP A 163 12.74 0.53 6.20
N ASP A 164 13.14 0.40 7.47
CA ASP A 164 14.10 1.28 8.15
C ASP A 164 15.43 1.39 7.36
N GLU A 165 15.91 0.28 6.77
CA GLU A 165 17.10 0.25 5.89
C GLU A 165 16.81 0.81 4.48
N LEU A 166 15.59 0.64 3.97
CA LEU A 166 15.16 1.27 2.71
C LEU A 166 15.05 2.79 2.88
N PHE A 167 14.53 3.28 4.01
CA PHE A 167 14.43 4.71 4.32
C PHE A 167 15.83 5.32 4.35
N ASP A 168 16.75 4.77 5.13
CA ASP A 168 18.09 5.34 5.30
C ASP A 168 18.93 5.30 4.02
N ARG A 169 18.73 4.32 3.13
CA ARG A 169 19.47 4.21 1.86
C ARG A 169 18.79 4.91 0.67
N MET A 170 17.47 5.09 0.70
CA MET A 170 16.69 5.61 -0.44
C MET A 170 16.00 6.95 -0.16
N VAL A 171 15.49 7.17 1.05
CA VAL A 171 14.69 8.35 1.40
C VAL A 171 15.56 9.42 2.05
N ALA A 172 16.28 9.08 3.12
CA ALA A 172 17.11 10.02 3.88
C ALA A 172 18.21 10.73 3.04
N PRO A 173 18.86 10.10 2.04
CA PRO A 173 19.90 10.77 1.25
C PRO A 173 19.38 11.76 0.20
N LEU A 174 18.07 11.85 -0.02
CA LEU A 174 17.49 12.73 -1.04
C LEU A 174 17.35 14.17 -0.53
N PRO A 175 17.99 15.17 -1.17
CA PRO A 175 17.91 16.56 -0.72
C PRO A 175 16.57 17.21 -1.06
N ASN A 176 16.27 18.32 -0.38
CA ASN A 176 15.14 19.21 -0.67
C ASN A 176 14.96 19.43 -2.18
N GLY A 177 13.74 19.21 -2.65
CA GLY A 177 13.37 19.44 -4.04
C GLY A 177 13.70 18.31 -5.01
N CYS A 178 14.13 17.14 -4.54
CA CYS A 178 13.93 15.89 -5.26
C CYS A 178 12.49 15.38 -5.07
N LYS A 179 12.00 14.57 -6.00
CA LYS A 179 10.79 13.75 -5.81
C LYS A 179 11.09 12.27 -5.98
N LEU A 180 10.58 11.45 -5.09
CA LEU A 180 10.59 9.99 -5.20
C LEU A 180 9.13 9.50 -5.17
N THR A 181 8.76 8.65 -6.11
CA THR A 181 7.47 7.96 -6.09
C THR A 181 7.71 6.46 -6.06
N CYS A 182 7.17 5.80 -5.05
CA CYS A 182 7.31 4.38 -4.78
C CYS A 182 5.99 3.67 -5.03
N LEU A 183 6.06 2.45 -5.57
CA LEU A 183 4.96 1.52 -5.69
C LEU A 183 5.36 0.18 -5.09
N MET A 184 4.65 -0.24 -4.06
CA MET A 184 4.89 -1.49 -3.32
C MET A 184 3.72 -2.45 -3.56
N ASP A 185 3.92 -3.44 -4.42
CA ASP A 185 2.96 -4.49 -4.74
C ASP A 185 3.36 -5.78 -4.01
N CYS A 186 3.21 -5.73 -2.68
CA CYS A 186 3.51 -6.82 -1.76
C CYS A 186 2.56 -6.79 -0.56
N CYS A 187 2.25 -7.97 0.02
CA CYS A 187 1.52 -8.07 1.28
C CYS A 187 2.35 -7.46 2.42
N HIS A 188 1.69 -6.91 3.45
CA HIS A 188 2.33 -6.24 4.59
C HIS A 188 3.24 -5.07 4.15
N SER A 189 2.63 -4.07 3.51
CA SER A 189 3.33 -2.91 2.93
C SER A 189 2.73 -1.56 3.35
N GLY A 190 1.94 -1.54 4.43
CA GLY A 190 1.28 -0.34 4.93
C GLY A 190 2.27 0.76 5.32
N THR A 191 3.33 0.38 6.05
CA THR A 191 4.40 1.28 6.50
C THR A 191 5.70 1.18 5.70
N GLY A 192 5.86 0.19 4.80
CA GLY A 192 7.13 -0.32 4.21
C GLY A 192 8.14 0.61 3.50
N LEU A 193 8.12 1.92 3.74
CA LEU A 193 9.21 2.89 3.53
C LEU A 193 9.29 3.93 4.67
N ASP A 194 8.74 3.61 5.85
CA ASP A 194 8.80 4.40 7.07
C ASP A 194 8.33 5.87 6.96
N LEU A 195 7.38 6.10 6.05
CA LEU A 195 6.93 7.45 5.74
C LEU A 195 5.97 7.99 6.82
N PRO A 196 6.22 9.20 7.35
CA PRO A 196 5.64 9.69 8.59
C PRO A 196 4.16 10.09 8.49
N PHE A 197 3.57 10.13 7.28
CA PHE A 197 2.17 10.50 7.08
C PHE A 197 1.42 9.49 6.22
N THR A 198 0.24 9.08 6.68
CA THR A 198 -0.68 8.16 5.97
C THR A 198 -1.98 8.87 5.62
N PHE A 199 -2.47 8.68 4.38
CA PHE A 199 -3.69 9.32 3.88
C PHE A 199 -4.87 8.34 3.81
N ASP A 200 -5.90 8.59 4.64
CA ASP A 200 -7.17 7.83 4.69
C ASP A 200 -8.39 8.66 4.25
N GLY A 201 -8.15 9.79 3.57
CA GLY A 201 -9.12 10.89 3.41
C GLY A 201 -8.72 12.14 4.20
N ARG A 202 -7.86 11.97 5.20
CA ARG A 202 -7.06 13.03 5.84
C ARG A 202 -5.63 12.53 6.06
N TRP A 203 -4.70 13.43 6.32
CA TRP A 203 -3.34 13.06 6.73
C TRP A 203 -3.30 12.76 8.24
N ARG A 204 -3.05 11.51 8.59
CA ARG A 204 -2.55 11.13 9.92
C ARG A 204 -1.02 11.15 9.91
N GLU A 205 -0.42 11.33 11.07
CA GLU A 205 1.02 11.32 11.30
C GLU A 205 1.32 10.21 12.30
N ASP A 206 2.46 9.55 12.16
CA ASP A 206 2.90 8.53 13.12
C ASP A 206 3.15 9.15 14.51
N ASP A 207 3.11 8.29 15.52
CA ASP A 207 3.62 8.59 16.85
C ASP A 207 5.14 8.78 16.86
N ASN A 208 5.89 8.00 16.07
CA ASN A 208 7.35 8.03 16.01
C ASN A 208 7.88 8.32 14.58
N PRO A 209 7.53 9.48 13.98
CA PRO A 209 7.73 9.73 12.56
C PRO A 209 9.20 9.89 12.16
N CYS A 210 9.55 9.40 10.97
CA CYS A 210 10.84 9.65 10.32
C CYS A 210 10.71 10.69 9.19
N HIS A 211 11.11 11.94 9.42
CA HIS A 211 10.95 13.00 8.43
C HIS A 211 12.13 13.05 7.44
N SER A 212 11.87 13.45 6.19
CA SER A 212 12.89 13.65 5.15
C SER A 212 12.66 14.97 4.38
N GLU A 213 13.67 15.44 3.66
CA GLU A 213 13.59 16.72 2.91
C GLU A 213 12.95 16.58 1.52
N ALA A 214 13.02 15.39 0.93
CA ALA A 214 12.50 15.17 -0.41
C ALA A 214 10.98 14.98 -0.39
N HIS A 215 10.33 15.28 -1.53
CA HIS A 215 8.93 14.91 -1.71
C HIS A 215 8.86 13.41 -2.01
N VAL A 216 8.54 12.59 -1.00
CA VAL A 216 8.42 11.14 -1.17
C VAL A 216 6.95 10.75 -1.06
N LEU A 217 6.49 9.96 -2.02
CA LEU A 217 5.17 9.36 -2.06
C LEU A 217 5.33 7.84 -2.16
N ASN A 218 4.58 7.08 -1.38
CA ASN A 218 4.50 5.63 -1.49
C ASN A 218 3.06 5.20 -1.70
N LEU A 219 2.81 4.40 -2.74
CA LEU A 219 1.54 3.73 -2.99
C LEU A 219 1.73 2.24 -2.70
N SER A 220 0.95 1.69 -1.77
CA SER A 220 1.09 0.29 -1.36
C SER A 220 -0.25 -0.46 -1.34
N GLY A 221 -0.21 -1.76 -1.62
CA GLY A 221 -1.38 -2.64 -1.61
C GLY A 221 -1.50 -3.43 -0.30
N CYS A 222 -2.26 -2.94 0.67
CA CYS A 222 -2.45 -3.65 1.93
C CYS A 222 -3.59 -4.69 1.82
N CYS A 223 -3.32 -5.95 2.17
CA CYS A 223 -4.37 -6.96 2.31
C CYS A 223 -4.97 -6.92 3.73
N ASP A 224 -6.27 -7.18 3.81
CA ASP A 224 -7.02 -7.49 5.04
C ASP A 224 -6.85 -8.97 5.42
N ASP A 225 -5.66 -9.32 5.93
CA ASP A 225 -5.30 -10.55 6.65
C ASP A 225 -5.57 -11.94 6.04
N GLN A 226 -6.27 -12.08 4.90
CA GLN A 226 -6.76 -13.41 4.46
C GLN A 226 -6.54 -13.83 3.00
N THR A 227 -6.14 -12.95 2.06
CA THR A 227 -5.94 -13.40 0.65
C THR A 227 -4.76 -12.74 -0.08
N SER A 228 -3.72 -13.54 -0.34
CA SER A 228 -2.70 -13.24 -1.36
C SER A 228 -3.13 -13.82 -2.72
N ALA A 229 -3.84 -13.03 -3.53
CA ALA A 229 -4.29 -13.47 -4.85
C ALA A 229 -3.33 -12.99 -5.96
N ASP A 230 -2.64 -13.94 -6.61
CA ASP A 230 -2.03 -13.71 -7.94
C ASP A 230 -3.15 -13.27 -8.91
N ALA A 231 -3.10 -12.05 -9.46
CA ALA A 231 -4.11 -11.58 -10.40
C ALA A 231 -3.95 -12.28 -11.76
N GLN A 232 -5.07 -12.68 -12.36
CA GLN A 232 -5.14 -12.86 -13.81
C GLN A 232 -5.65 -11.55 -14.42
N ASN A 233 -4.82 -10.88 -15.22
CA ASN A 233 -5.21 -9.64 -15.89
C ASN A 233 -6.31 -9.92 -16.91
N PHE A 234 -7.08 -8.90 -17.28
CA PHE A 234 -8.10 -8.97 -18.35
C PHE A 234 -7.54 -9.45 -19.71
N ALA A 235 -6.22 -9.36 -19.91
CA ALA A 235 -5.48 -9.90 -21.06
C ALA A 235 -4.96 -11.35 -20.88
N GLY A 236 -5.43 -12.10 -19.87
CA GLY A 236 -5.06 -13.50 -19.62
C GLY A 236 -3.64 -13.74 -19.10
N SER A 237 -2.91 -12.68 -18.74
CA SER A 237 -1.53 -12.75 -18.22
C SER A 237 -1.50 -12.56 -16.70
N PRO A 238 -0.65 -13.27 -15.93
CA PRO A 238 -0.50 -13.03 -14.49
C PRO A 238 0.05 -11.63 -14.20
N GLY A 239 -0.41 -10.98 -13.13
CA GLY A 239 0.09 -9.68 -12.68
C GLY A 239 -0.17 -9.43 -11.19
N GLY A 240 0.45 -8.39 -10.67
CA GLY A 240 0.13 -7.76 -9.40
C GLY A 240 -1.08 -6.84 -9.58
N ALA A 241 -2.04 -6.98 -8.67
CA ALA A 241 -3.32 -6.28 -8.77
C ALA A 241 -3.15 -4.77 -8.57
N MET A 242 -2.26 -4.34 -7.65
CA MET A 242 -2.00 -2.93 -7.37
C MET A 242 -1.28 -2.24 -8.53
N THR A 243 -0.26 -2.88 -9.12
CA THR A 243 0.48 -2.36 -10.29
C THR A 243 -0.44 -2.23 -11.50
N THR A 244 -1.25 -3.26 -11.77
CA THR A 244 -2.20 -3.25 -12.88
C THR A 244 -3.27 -2.18 -12.70
N ALA A 245 -3.85 -2.06 -11.49
CA ALA A 245 -4.85 -1.04 -11.19
C ALA A 245 -4.31 0.40 -11.31
N LEU A 246 -3.07 0.66 -10.88
CA LEU A 246 -2.42 1.96 -11.05
C LEU A 246 -2.25 2.32 -12.53
N LEU A 247 -1.69 1.40 -13.33
CA LEU A 247 -1.42 1.63 -14.75
C LEU A 247 -2.73 1.83 -15.55
N GLU A 248 -3.79 1.08 -15.22
CA GLU A 248 -5.11 1.30 -15.82
C GLU A 248 -5.70 2.68 -15.46
N THR A 249 -5.62 3.08 -14.19
CA THR A 249 -6.09 4.40 -13.75
C THR A 249 -5.34 5.53 -14.46
N LEU A 250 -4.00 5.52 -14.46
CA LEU A 250 -3.20 6.57 -15.09
C LEU A 250 -3.37 6.64 -16.62
N ARG A 251 -3.71 5.52 -17.28
CA ARG A 251 -4.02 5.52 -18.72
C ARG A 251 -5.41 6.05 -19.05
N ARG A 252 -6.40 5.85 -18.16
CA ARG A 252 -7.76 6.39 -18.31
C ARG A 252 -7.82 7.87 -17.93
N ASN A 253 -7.12 8.25 -16.87
CA ASN A 253 -7.00 9.61 -16.36
C ASN A 253 -5.51 9.93 -16.12
N PRO A 254 -4.82 10.60 -17.06
CA PRO A 254 -3.40 10.94 -16.92
C PRO A 254 -3.07 12.02 -15.89
N ALA A 255 -4.07 12.68 -15.33
CA ALA A 255 -3.91 13.76 -14.36
C ALA A 255 -4.97 13.69 -13.24
N PRO A 256 -5.08 12.57 -12.50
CA PRO A 256 -6.02 12.44 -11.40
C PRO A 256 -5.49 13.22 -10.19
N THR A 257 -6.37 13.77 -9.35
CA THR A 257 -5.93 14.17 -8.00
C THR A 257 -5.57 12.95 -7.17
N HIS A 258 -4.75 13.09 -6.12
CA HIS A 258 -4.35 11.94 -5.29
C HIS A 258 -5.56 11.18 -4.71
N THR A 259 -6.63 11.90 -4.36
CA THR A 259 -7.90 11.32 -3.91
C THR A 259 -8.66 10.61 -5.03
N GLN A 260 -8.68 11.15 -6.25
CA GLN A 260 -9.27 10.48 -7.42
C GLN A 260 -8.52 9.20 -7.76
N LEU A 261 -7.17 9.25 -7.79
CA LEU A 261 -6.28 8.12 -8.03
C LEU A 261 -6.60 6.94 -7.09
N LEU A 262 -6.59 7.18 -5.76
CA LEU A 262 -6.90 6.14 -4.78
C LEU A 262 -8.33 5.60 -4.93
N THR A 263 -9.29 6.46 -5.27
CA THR A 263 -10.69 6.06 -5.48
C THR A 263 -10.84 5.17 -6.71
N GLU A 264 -10.15 5.50 -7.81
CA GLU A 264 -10.17 4.73 -9.06
C GLU A 264 -9.42 3.40 -8.92
N ILE A 265 -8.27 3.38 -8.24
CA ILE A 265 -7.54 2.15 -7.92
C ILE A 265 -8.39 1.23 -7.02
N ARG A 266 -9.01 1.76 -5.95
CA ARG A 266 -9.96 0.99 -5.11
C ARG A 266 -11.11 0.40 -5.92
N ARG A 267 -11.64 1.15 -6.89
CA ARG A 267 -12.70 0.68 -7.79
C ARG A 267 -12.21 -0.46 -8.68
N ASN A 268 -11.05 -0.29 -9.32
CA ASN A 268 -10.43 -1.30 -10.19
C ASN A 268 -10.10 -2.60 -9.43
N LEU A 269 -9.54 -2.50 -8.22
CA LEU A 269 -9.24 -3.66 -7.38
C LEU A 269 -10.51 -4.44 -7.01
N ARG A 270 -11.52 -3.74 -6.49
CA ARG A 270 -12.81 -4.35 -6.12
C ARG A 270 -13.56 -4.95 -7.32
N SER A 271 -13.56 -4.30 -8.48
CA SER A 271 -14.23 -4.83 -9.67
C SER A 271 -13.60 -6.10 -10.22
N ASN A 272 -12.32 -6.35 -9.92
CA ASN A 272 -11.61 -7.57 -10.30
C ASN A 272 -11.50 -8.58 -9.14
N GLY A 273 -12.21 -8.36 -8.02
CA GLY A 273 -12.30 -9.31 -6.90
C GLY A 273 -11.14 -9.28 -5.90
N PHE A 274 -10.28 -8.26 -5.93
CA PHE A 274 -9.21 -8.10 -4.95
C PHE A 274 -9.71 -7.42 -3.68
N SER A 275 -9.32 -7.95 -2.52
CA SER A 275 -9.60 -7.32 -1.21
C SER A 275 -8.57 -6.24 -0.82
N GLN A 276 -7.43 -6.19 -1.52
CA GLN A 276 -6.40 -5.16 -1.35
C GLN A 276 -6.99 -3.74 -1.24
N ASN A 277 -6.62 -3.04 -0.17
CA ASN A 277 -6.91 -1.63 0.00
C ASN A 277 -5.64 -0.82 -0.27
N PRO A 278 -5.61 0.02 -1.32
CA PRO A 278 -4.45 0.85 -1.62
C PRO A 278 -4.32 1.93 -0.54
N GLN A 279 -3.10 2.10 -0.05
CA GLN A 279 -2.71 3.15 0.86
C GLN A 279 -1.80 4.16 0.16
N LEU A 280 -1.81 5.40 0.64
CA LEU A 280 -0.87 6.44 0.24
C LEU A 280 -0.16 6.94 1.49
N THR A 281 1.16 6.80 1.53
CA THR A 281 2.01 7.43 2.56
C THR A 281 2.96 8.45 1.95
N SER A 282 3.43 9.40 2.75
CA SER A 282 4.17 10.59 2.28
C SER A 282 5.19 11.09 3.31
N SER A 283 6.28 11.71 2.84
CA SER A 283 7.23 12.44 3.69
C SER A 283 6.66 13.71 4.33
N GLN A 284 5.54 14.23 3.80
CA GLN A 284 4.88 15.46 4.29
C GLN A 284 3.40 15.55 3.90
N ARG A 285 2.65 16.42 4.60
CA ARG A 285 1.25 16.75 4.28
C ARG A 285 1.16 17.72 3.10
N PHE A 286 0.15 17.54 2.25
CA PHE A 286 -0.19 18.42 1.10
C PHE A 286 -1.69 18.30 0.76
N ASP A 287 -2.24 19.10 -0.17
CA ASP A 287 -3.66 19.01 -0.55
C ASP A 287 -3.92 17.85 -1.51
N ALA A 288 -4.08 16.65 -0.96
CA ALA A 288 -4.38 15.43 -1.73
C ALA A 288 -5.75 15.44 -2.45
N ALA A 289 -6.62 16.43 -2.21
CA ALA A 289 -7.90 16.58 -2.89
C ALA A 289 -7.80 17.50 -4.11
N GLY A 290 -7.07 18.61 -3.99
CA GLY A 290 -6.84 19.60 -5.06
C GLY A 290 -5.59 19.36 -5.91
N GLU A 291 -4.53 18.75 -5.39
CA GLU A 291 -3.28 18.52 -6.12
C GLU A 291 -3.35 17.29 -7.03
N VAL A 292 -2.79 17.44 -8.24
CA VAL A 292 -2.71 16.40 -9.26
C VAL A 292 -1.56 15.45 -8.95
N PHE A 293 -1.83 14.14 -8.93
CA PHE A 293 -0.79 13.13 -8.86
C PHE A 293 -0.03 13.05 -10.17
N GLN A 294 1.28 13.28 -10.10
CA GLN A 294 2.20 13.10 -11.22
C GLN A 294 3.49 12.44 -10.74
N ILE A 295 3.96 11.41 -11.44
CA ILE A 295 5.25 10.76 -11.14
C ILE A 295 6.44 11.66 -11.50
N CYS A 296 6.32 12.41 -12.59
CA CYS A 296 7.42 13.22 -13.16
C CYS A 296 7.38 14.72 -12.81
N ASP A 297 6.38 15.20 -12.07
CA ASP A 297 6.20 16.62 -11.75
C ASP A 297 5.42 16.76 -10.43
N GLY A 298 5.07 17.97 -10.02
CA GLY A 298 4.41 18.24 -8.74
C GLY A 298 5.35 17.94 -7.57
N ILE A 299 6.50 18.61 -7.53
CA ILE A 299 7.40 18.57 -6.36
C ILE A 299 6.91 19.58 -5.33
N VAL A 300 6.36 19.09 -4.21
CA VAL A 300 6.00 19.92 -3.06
C VAL A 300 7.28 20.24 -2.28
N PRO A 301 7.62 21.51 -2.01
CA PRO A 301 8.79 21.86 -1.19
C PRO A 301 8.69 21.28 0.22
N ASN A 302 9.84 20.93 0.83
CA ASN A 302 9.90 20.44 2.20
C ASN A 302 9.19 21.38 3.20
N GLN A 303 8.25 20.87 3.99
CA GLN A 303 7.64 21.60 5.11
C GLN A 303 8.17 21.14 6.49
N ASN A 304 8.99 20.09 6.53
CA ASN A 304 9.54 19.54 7.77
C ASN A 304 10.71 20.43 8.26
N HIS A 305 10.58 21.01 9.45
CA HIS A 305 11.65 21.80 10.08
C HIS A 305 12.83 20.93 10.56
N THR A 306 12.53 19.71 10.97
CA THR A 306 13.51 18.70 11.41
C THR A 306 13.29 17.43 10.59
N ILE A 307 14.37 16.69 10.39
CA ILE A 307 14.43 15.43 9.63
C ILE A 307 15.10 14.34 10.47
N GLY A 308 14.89 13.07 10.10
CA GLY A 308 15.25 11.91 10.89
C GLY A 308 14.11 11.41 11.78
N ARG A 309 14.39 10.38 12.59
CA ARG A 309 13.44 9.67 13.45
C ARG A 309 13.17 10.41 14.76
N HIS A 310 11.92 10.78 14.99
CA HIS A 310 11.47 11.41 16.23
C HIS A 310 10.81 10.39 17.15
N PHE A 311 11.48 10.01 18.23
CA PHE A 311 10.89 9.17 19.30
C PHE A 311 10.02 10.03 20.23
N ARG A 312 8.71 10.14 19.96
CA ARG A 312 7.75 10.91 20.78
C ARG A 312 7.04 10.03 21.82
N LYS A 313 6.86 8.73 21.53
CA LYS A 313 6.32 7.73 22.46
C LYS A 313 7.27 6.54 22.59
N ARG A 314 7.51 6.10 23.83
CA ARG A 314 8.07 4.77 24.10
C ARG A 314 6.92 3.76 24.02
N LYS A 315 6.99 2.86 23.05
CA LYS A 315 6.08 1.72 22.94
C LYS A 315 6.69 0.53 23.70
N HIS A 316 5.84 -0.32 24.28
CA HIS A 316 6.24 -1.50 25.06
C HIS A 316 5.63 -2.75 24.44
N ARG A 317 6.31 -3.89 24.57
CA ARG A 317 5.86 -5.14 23.97
C ARG A 317 4.53 -5.58 24.60
N LYS A 318 3.57 -5.98 23.76
CA LYS A 318 2.21 -6.40 24.19
C LYS A 318 2.21 -7.60 25.17
N ALA A 319 3.34 -8.30 25.29
CA ALA A 319 3.56 -9.42 26.21
C ALA A 319 3.79 -9.02 27.69
N ASP A 320 4.19 -7.78 27.98
CA ASP A 320 4.64 -7.41 29.33
C ASP A 320 3.48 -7.22 30.32
N TRP A 321 2.26 -6.98 29.82
CA TRP A 321 1.02 -6.91 30.61
C TRP A 321 0.57 -8.25 31.22
N LEU A 322 1.15 -9.37 30.79
CA LEU A 322 0.83 -10.71 31.32
C LEU A 322 1.87 -11.25 32.32
N ASN A 323 2.98 -10.54 32.53
CA ASN A 323 4.09 -10.97 33.39
C ASN A 323 4.60 -9.88 34.35
N SER A 324 3.81 -8.83 34.61
CA SER A 324 4.09 -7.95 35.75
C SER A 324 3.69 -8.65 37.05
N ASP A 325 4.69 -9.14 37.81
CA ASP A 325 4.54 -9.79 39.12
C ASP A 325 4.03 -8.85 40.26
N ASP A 326 3.45 -7.70 39.91
CA ASP A 326 2.76 -6.79 40.83
C ASP A 326 1.34 -7.31 41.10
N GLY A 327 1.26 -8.27 42.03
CA GLY A 327 0.07 -9.06 42.32
C GLY A 327 -1.15 -8.28 42.84
N ILE A 328 -1.97 -7.76 41.92
CA ILE A 328 -3.42 -7.56 42.10
C ILE A 328 -4.13 -8.15 40.87
N GLY A 329 -4.38 -9.46 40.92
CA GLY A 329 -4.95 -10.19 39.78
C GLY A 329 -6.42 -9.84 39.49
N LEU A 330 -6.68 -9.32 38.29
CA LEU A 330 -8.01 -9.28 37.68
C LEU A 330 -7.93 -9.70 36.20
N GLY A 331 -7.91 -11.01 35.98
CA GLY A 331 -8.43 -11.64 34.76
C GLY A 331 -9.42 -12.74 35.15
N PRO A 332 -10.35 -13.16 34.26
CA PRO A 332 -10.52 -12.75 32.87
C PRO A 332 -11.95 -12.26 32.55
N LEU A 333 -12.11 -11.04 32.03
CA LEU A 333 -13.36 -10.58 31.42
C LEU A 333 -13.09 -9.69 30.20
N LEU A 334 -13.99 -9.80 29.21
CA LEU A 334 -14.05 -9.02 27.96
C LEU A 334 -13.06 -9.39 26.84
N PHE A 335 -13.23 -10.61 26.30
CA PHE A 335 -13.34 -10.75 24.85
C PHE A 335 -14.83 -10.71 24.48
N ALA A 336 -15.26 -9.65 23.79
CA ALA A 336 -16.51 -9.59 23.03
C ALA A 336 -16.46 -8.40 22.08
N ASP A 337 -16.34 -8.65 20.77
CA ASP A 337 -16.55 -7.64 19.74
C ASP A 337 -18.03 -7.26 19.60
N VAL A 338 -18.27 -6.19 18.83
CA VAL A 338 -19.55 -5.75 18.24
C VAL A 338 -20.48 -4.89 19.12
N ALA A 339 -20.51 -3.61 18.74
CA ALA A 339 -21.63 -2.66 18.77
C ALA A 339 -22.66 -2.68 19.92
N THR A 340 -22.62 -1.63 20.75
CA THR A 340 -23.82 -1.05 21.36
C THR A 340 -23.71 0.47 21.46
N ASP A 341 -24.23 1.19 20.46
CA ASP A 341 -24.80 2.52 20.67
C ASP A 341 -26.33 2.39 20.61
N MET A 342 -26.95 2.14 21.76
CA MET A 342 -28.40 2.31 21.99
C MET A 342 -28.75 2.13 23.48
N MET A 343 -29.78 2.88 23.91
CA MET A 343 -30.53 2.74 25.16
C MET A 343 -29.82 3.12 26.49
N PHE A 344 -29.97 4.40 26.84
CA PHE A 344 -30.20 4.81 28.22
C PHE A 344 -31.32 3.98 28.88
N GLY A 345 -31.21 3.61 30.16
CA GLY A 345 -32.38 3.17 30.93
C GLY A 345 -32.14 2.29 32.16
N PHE A 346 -31.98 2.94 33.32
CA PHE A 346 -32.28 2.47 34.69
C PHE A 346 -32.78 1.01 34.94
N GLY A 347 -32.04 0.31 35.82
CA GLY A 347 -32.55 -0.43 37.00
C GLY A 347 -33.40 -1.70 36.76
N GLY A 348 -33.33 -2.76 37.56
CA GLY A 348 -32.68 -2.98 38.85
C GLY A 348 -33.57 -3.89 39.73
N GLY A 349 -32.99 -4.83 40.50
CA GLY A 349 -33.72 -5.61 41.52
C GLY A 349 -33.95 -7.09 41.16
N GLY A 350 -33.37 -7.99 41.97
CA GLY A 350 -33.43 -9.44 41.80
C GLY A 350 -34.74 -10.12 42.24
N GLY A 351 -34.74 -11.46 42.30
CA GLY A 351 -35.76 -12.21 43.04
C GLY A 351 -36.20 -13.58 42.46
N PHE A 352 -35.51 -14.64 42.89
CA PHE A 352 -36.04 -15.93 43.36
C PHE A 352 -37.19 -16.71 42.68
N PHE A 353 -36.95 -18.04 42.59
CA PHE A 353 -37.86 -19.20 42.65
C PHE A 353 -38.95 -19.41 41.58
N GLY A 354 -39.11 -20.68 41.17
CA GLY A 354 -40.45 -21.30 41.10
C GLY A 354 -40.80 -22.05 39.82
N ASP A 355 -40.45 -23.34 39.81
CA ASP A 355 -41.15 -24.52 39.26
C ASP A 355 -42.57 -24.35 38.61
N GLY A 356 -42.93 -25.28 37.71
CA GLY A 356 -44.34 -25.48 37.27
C GLY A 356 -44.59 -25.47 35.77
N GLY A 357 -44.87 -26.65 35.21
CA GLY A 357 -45.13 -26.88 33.78
C GLY A 357 -46.57 -26.72 33.27
N GLY A 358 -46.83 -27.36 32.13
CA GLY A 358 -48.12 -27.41 31.40
C GLY A 358 -48.23 -26.29 30.36
N GLY A 359 -48.41 -26.52 29.07
CA GLY A 359 -49.16 -27.59 28.42
C GLY A 359 -50.28 -26.97 27.56
N PHE A 360 -50.49 -27.55 26.37
CA PHE A 360 -51.72 -27.54 25.57
C PHE A 360 -52.06 -26.34 24.63
N PHE A 361 -52.26 -26.69 23.34
CA PHE A 361 -53.28 -26.26 22.33
C PHE A 361 -53.61 -24.76 22.18
N GLY A 362 -53.99 -24.22 21.01
CA GLY A 362 -54.25 -24.74 19.66
C GLY A 362 -54.56 -23.51 18.76
N ASP A 363 -54.22 -23.51 17.48
CA ASP A 363 -55.04 -24.01 16.36
C ASP A 363 -55.98 -22.92 15.76
N GLY A 364 -56.11 -22.91 14.42
CA GLY A 364 -56.88 -21.95 13.62
C GLY A 364 -56.17 -20.62 13.30
N GLY A 365 -56.20 -20.09 12.06
CA GLY A 365 -56.78 -20.60 10.81
C GLY A 365 -57.32 -19.47 9.91
N GLY A 366 -57.33 -19.68 8.59
CA GLY A 366 -57.90 -18.77 7.57
C GLY A 366 -56.91 -17.69 7.11
N ASP A 367 -56.28 -17.81 5.93
CA ASP A 367 -56.83 -17.69 4.57
C ASP A 367 -57.25 -16.27 4.19
N LEU A 368 -56.70 -15.76 3.08
CA LEU A 368 -57.44 -15.33 1.88
C LEU A 368 -56.48 -14.82 0.78
N PHE A 369 -56.77 -15.26 -0.45
CA PHE A 369 -56.32 -14.84 -1.78
C PHE A 369 -56.03 -13.32 -1.97
N GLY A 370 -55.23 -12.86 -2.93
CA GLY A 370 -54.47 -13.55 -3.99
C GLY A 370 -54.20 -12.65 -5.21
N ASP A 371 -53.24 -13.07 -6.05
CA ASP A 371 -53.01 -12.74 -7.48
C ASP A 371 -52.73 -11.31 -8.01
N GLY A 372 -51.86 -11.27 -9.04
CA GLY A 372 -51.76 -10.21 -10.07
C GLY A 372 -50.88 -8.98 -9.77
N GLY A 373 -49.99 -8.49 -10.66
CA GLY A 373 -49.56 -9.00 -11.98
C GLY A 373 -49.60 -8.00 -13.14
N GLY A 374 -48.55 -7.18 -13.32
CA GLY A 374 -48.11 -6.66 -14.63
C GLY A 374 -48.81 -5.44 -15.29
N GLY A 375 -48.13 -4.88 -16.31
CA GLY A 375 -48.63 -3.84 -17.24
C GLY A 375 -47.99 -2.46 -17.05
N LEU A 376 -46.95 -2.05 -17.79
CA LEU A 376 -46.92 -1.57 -19.20
C LEU A 376 -47.78 -0.32 -19.50
N PHE A 377 -47.09 0.77 -19.81
CA PHE A 377 -47.59 1.90 -20.62
C PHE A 377 -46.49 2.34 -21.59
N GLY A 378 -46.88 2.88 -22.75
CA GLY A 378 -45.95 3.43 -23.72
C GLY A 378 -46.61 4.42 -24.68
N ASP A 379 -45.81 4.81 -25.68
CA ASP A 379 -46.15 5.52 -26.93
C ASP A 379 -46.40 7.05 -26.87
N GLY A 380 -46.02 7.78 -27.95
CA GLY A 380 -46.20 9.25 -27.97
C GLY A 380 -45.45 10.18 -28.98
N GLY A 381 -45.14 9.74 -30.20
CA GLY A 381 -45.04 10.51 -31.49
C GLY A 381 -44.56 11.99 -31.70
N GLY A 382 -43.90 12.22 -32.87
CA GLY A 382 -43.73 13.52 -33.60
C GLY A 382 -42.59 14.45 -33.11
N GLY A 383 -41.96 15.39 -33.83
CA GLY A 383 -42.05 15.96 -35.20
C GLY A 383 -41.49 17.42 -35.19
N LEU A 384 -41.02 18.11 -36.26
CA LEU A 384 -40.73 17.83 -37.68
C LEU A 384 -39.83 18.97 -38.29
N PHE A 385 -38.92 18.63 -39.24
CA PHE A 385 -38.32 19.48 -40.32
C PHE A 385 -37.40 20.72 -40.08
N GLY A 386 -36.49 20.94 -41.05
CA GLY A 386 -35.83 22.22 -41.41
C GLY A 386 -34.32 22.28 -41.08
N ASP A 387 -33.31 22.07 -41.94
CA ASP A 387 -33.02 22.27 -43.38
C ASP A 387 -32.11 23.50 -43.69
N GLY A 388 -31.18 23.33 -44.64
CA GLY A 388 -30.19 24.32 -45.13
C GLY A 388 -28.88 24.43 -44.32
N GLY A 389 -27.68 24.56 -44.91
CA GLY A 389 -27.30 24.49 -46.33
C GLY A 389 -26.02 25.29 -46.66
N GLY A 390 -25.03 24.65 -47.33
CA GLY A 390 -23.82 25.29 -47.90
C GLY A 390 -22.66 25.56 -46.91
N GLY A 391 -21.38 25.58 -47.33
CA GLY A 391 -20.81 25.22 -48.64
C GLY A 391 -19.44 25.89 -48.90
N GLY A 392 -18.39 25.10 -49.15
CA GLY A 392 -17.04 25.55 -49.59
C GLY A 392 -16.23 26.38 -48.56
N ASP A 393 -14.95 26.70 -48.79
CA ASP A 393 -13.96 26.07 -49.68
C ASP A 393 -12.54 26.63 -49.36
N PHE A 394 -11.51 25.80 -49.56
CA PHE A 394 -10.13 26.16 -49.98
C PHE A 394 -9.10 26.99 -49.14
N PHE A 395 -7.83 26.56 -49.32
CA PHE A 395 -6.50 27.16 -49.00
C PHE A 395 -6.16 27.48 -47.52
N GLY A 396 -4.92 27.35 -47.05
CA GLY A 396 -3.70 26.83 -47.69
C GLY A 396 -2.45 27.68 -47.40
N ASP A 397 -1.64 27.26 -46.43
CA ASP A 397 -0.16 27.34 -46.35
C ASP A 397 0.32 26.69 -45.03
#